data_AF-A0A0N1B092-F1
#
_entry.id   AF-A0A0N1B092-F1
#
_cell.length_a   1.000
_cell.length_b   1.000
_cell.length_c   1.000
_cell.angle_alpha   90.00
_cell.angle_beta   90.00
_cell.angle_gamma   90.00
#
_symmetry.space_group_name_H-M   'P 1'
#
loop_
_entity.id
_entity.type
_entity.pdbx_description
1 polymer ?
#
loop_
_entity_poly.entity_id
_entity_poly.type
_entity_poly.pdbx_seq_one_letter_code
_entity_poly.pdbx_strand_id
1 'polypeptide(L)'
;MIYIVLNAIPILLATLAGLVAGWLLHRTSGAPTRGLVTAALAEAWFAAILAGALILAPDKAPPWVMAVMTALVIWIGFVAPALVVTLRHRDLGWRAVGVEAGYWLAVMVVQAVVLKLVGLVPPPV
;
A
#
# COMPACT_ATOMS: atom_id res chain seq x y z
N MET A 1 0.14 18.64 3.34
CA MET A 1 -0.83 17.66 3.87
C MET A 1 -2.26 17.88 3.37
N ILE A 2 -2.61 19.05 2.84
CA ILE A 2 -3.95 19.34 2.29
C ILE A 2 -4.42 18.34 1.22
N TYR A 3 -3.49 17.77 0.44
CA TYR A 3 -3.83 16.77 -0.57
C TYR A 3 -4.53 15.53 0.00
N ILE A 4 -4.29 15.17 1.26
CA ILE A 4 -4.96 14.02 1.90
C ILE A 4 -6.45 14.31 2.03
N VAL A 5 -6.80 15.54 2.42
CA VAL A 5 -8.19 15.99 2.53
C VAL A 5 -8.84 16.07 1.15
N LEU A 6 -8.14 16.64 0.17
CA LEU A 6 -8.62 16.75 -1.21
C LEU A 6 -8.87 15.39 -1.87
N ASN A 7 -8.06 14.38 -1.52
CA ASN A 7 -8.12 13.04 -2.07
C ASN A 7 -8.68 12.02 -1.08
N ALA A 8 -9.48 12.46 -0.10
CA ALA A 8 -10.03 11.57 0.93
C ALA A 8 -10.84 10.41 0.32
N ILE A 9 -11.61 10.68 -0.75
CA ILE A 9 -12.39 9.65 -1.45
C ILE A 9 -11.48 8.64 -2.18
N PRO A 10 -10.55 9.04 -3.08
CA PRO A 10 -9.59 8.12 -3.68
C PRO A 10 -8.81 7.29 -2.65
N ILE A 11 -8.35 7.92 -1.57
CA ILE A 11 -7.60 7.26 -0.48
C ILE A 11 -8.49 6.23 0.22
N LEU A 12 -9.74 6.59 0.56
CA LEU A 12 -10.68 5.67 1.19
C LEU A 12 -10.99 4.47 0.29
N LEU A 13 -11.22 4.68 -1.00
CA LEU A 13 -11.46 3.60 -1.95
C LEU A 13 -10.25 2.67 -2.09
N ALA A 14 -9.05 3.23 -2.17
CA ALA A 14 -7.81 2.45 -2.19
C ALA A 14 -7.63 1.65 -0.89
N THR A 15 -7.94 2.26 0.26
CA THR A 15 -7.91 1.59 1.57
C THR A 15 -8.88 0.41 1.61
N LEU A 16 -10.13 0.61 1.17
CA LEU A 16 -11.13 -0.46 1.15
C LEU A 16 -10.72 -1.60 0.19
N ALA A 17 -10.18 -1.25 -0.98
CA ALA A 17 -9.70 -2.24 -1.94
C ALA A 17 -8.51 -3.05 -1.40
N GLY A 18 -7.58 -2.40 -0.72
CA GLY A 18 -6.47 -3.08 -0.06
C GLY A 18 -6.95 -4.00 1.06
N LEU A 19 -7.91 -3.57 1.89
CA LEU A 19 -8.48 -4.40 2.97
C LEU A 19 -9.16 -5.65 2.40
N VAL A 20 -9.91 -5.50 1.30
CA VAL A 20 -10.52 -6.62 0.59
C VAL A 20 -9.43 -7.55 0.04
N ALA A 21 -8.38 -7.01 -0.58
CA ALA A 21 -7.26 -7.79 -1.08
C ALA A 21 -6.54 -8.56 0.05
N GLY A 22 -6.30 -7.91 1.19
CA GLY A 22 -5.66 -8.52 2.35
C GLY A 22 -6.49 -9.60 3.00
N TRP A 23 -7.80 -9.38 3.11
CA TRP A 23 -8.73 -10.42 3.55
C TRP A 23 -8.71 -11.62 2.61
N LEU A 24 -8.76 -11.40 1.28
CA LEU A 24 -8.70 -12.48 0.29
C LEU A 24 -7.41 -13.28 0.36
N LEU A 25 -6.26 -12.62 0.57
CA LEU A 25 -4.94 -13.26 0.66
C LEU A 25 -4.75 -14.06 1.95
N HIS A 26 -5.38 -13.64 3.06
CA HIS A 26 -5.26 -14.30 4.36
C HIS A 26 -6.46 -15.18 4.73
N ARG A 27 -7.46 -15.32 3.86
CA ARG A 27 -8.69 -16.07 4.14
C ARG A 27 -8.45 -17.51 4.60
N THR A 28 -7.35 -18.13 4.16
CA THR A 28 -6.98 -19.52 4.51
C THR A 28 -6.20 -19.62 5.82
N SER A 29 -5.71 -18.50 6.35
CA SER A 29 -4.81 -18.47 7.51
C SER A 29 -5.55 -18.47 8.85
N GLY A 30 -6.89 -18.44 8.85
CA GLY A 30 -7.72 -18.45 10.07
C GLY A 30 -7.46 -17.24 10.98
N ALA A 31 -6.88 -16.17 10.44
CA ALA A 31 -6.38 -15.05 11.23
C ALA A 31 -7.53 -14.37 12.00
N PRO A 32 -7.38 -14.15 13.31
CA PRO A 32 -8.40 -13.50 14.11
C PRO A 32 -8.64 -12.06 13.61
N THR A 33 -9.90 -11.61 13.61
CA THR A 33 -10.31 -10.22 13.31
C THR A 33 -9.72 -9.16 14.26
N ARG A 34 -8.97 -9.62 15.28
CA ARG A 34 -8.19 -8.79 16.21
C ARG A 34 -7.07 -8.10 15.45
N GLY A 35 -7.32 -6.87 15.05
CA GLY A 35 -6.37 -6.05 14.30
C GLY A 35 -6.99 -5.33 13.10
N LEU A 36 -8.29 -5.49 12.81
CA LEU A 36 -8.93 -4.83 11.67
C LEU A 36 -8.76 -3.31 11.69
N VAL A 37 -8.89 -2.68 12.86
CA VAL A 37 -8.66 -1.24 13.02
C VAL A 37 -7.21 -0.88 12.70
N THR A 38 -6.25 -1.66 13.21
CA THR A 38 -4.83 -1.46 12.93
C THR A 38 -4.51 -1.63 11.45
N ALA A 39 -5.07 -2.65 10.80
CA ALA A 39 -4.94 -2.89 9.36
C ALA A 39 -5.54 -1.74 8.56
N ALA A 40 -6.75 -1.30 8.88
CA ALA A 40 -7.42 -0.19 8.21
C ALA A 40 -6.63 1.11 8.33
N LEU A 41 -6.08 1.41 9.52
CA LEU A 41 -5.23 2.58 9.72
C LEU A 41 -3.91 2.48 8.95
N ALA A 42 -3.26 1.33 8.97
CA ALA A 42 -2.01 1.11 8.24
C ALA A 42 -2.23 1.24 6.73
N GLU A 43 -3.29 0.63 6.21
CA GLU A 43 -3.65 0.69 4.80
C GLU A 43 -4.06 2.09 4.36
N ALA A 44 -4.83 2.83 5.17
CA ALA A 44 -5.17 4.21 4.90
C ALA A 44 -3.93 5.10 4.81
N TRP A 45 -2.96 4.86 5.69
CA TRP A 45 -1.71 5.60 5.70
C TRP A 45 -0.85 5.28 4.47
N PHE A 46 -0.75 4.00 4.08
CA PHE A 46 -0.07 3.60 2.84
C PHE A 46 -0.74 4.19 1.60
N ALA A 47 -2.06 4.16 1.53
CA ALA A 47 -2.82 4.78 0.44
C ALA A 47 -2.58 6.30 0.38
N ALA A 48 -2.51 6.98 1.52
CA ALA A 48 -2.21 8.41 1.58
C ALA A 48 -0.77 8.73 1.12
N ILE A 49 0.23 7.94 1.55
CA ILE A 49 1.62 8.09 1.10
C ILE A 49 1.72 7.84 -0.40
N LEU A 50 1.07 6.79 -0.92
CA LEU A 50 1.03 6.50 -2.35
C LEU A 50 0.37 7.63 -3.13
N ALA A 51 -0.75 8.18 -2.65
CA ALA A 51 -1.40 9.32 -3.29
C ALA A 51 -0.44 10.52 -3.40
N GLY A 52 0.26 10.86 -2.31
CA GLY A 52 1.26 11.92 -2.33
C GLY A 52 2.40 11.63 -3.30
N ALA A 53 2.92 10.41 -3.31
CA ALA A 53 3.99 9.99 -4.21
C ALA A 53 3.58 10.03 -5.68
N LEU A 54 2.33 9.67 -6.00
CA LEU A 54 1.79 9.70 -7.36
C LEU A 54 1.50 11.12 -7.85
N ILE A 55 1.07 12.02 -6.97
CA ILE A 55 0.89 13.45 -7.29
C ILE A 55 2.24 14.10 -7.62
N LEU A 56 3.30 13.74 -6.90
CA LEU A 56 4.63 14.31 -7.06
C LEU A 56 5.50 13.54 -8.06
N ALA A 57 5.01 12.42 -8.59
CA ALA A 57 5.77 11.59 -9.52
C ALA A 57 6.09 12.37 -10.80
N PRO A 58 7.36 12.45 -11.21
CA PRO A 58 7.73 13.18 -12.41
C PRO A 58 7.25 12.43 -13.66
N ASP A 59 6.82 13.16 -14.69
CA ASP A 59 6.37 12.55 -15.95
C ASP A 59 7.58 12.10 -16.79
N LYS A 60 8.16 10.97 -16.41
CA LYS A 60 9.36 10.38 -17.04
C LYS A 60 9.10 9.03 -17.70
N ALA A 61 7.91 8.46 -17.51
CA ALA A 61 7.50 7.18 -18.07
C ALA A 61 5.97 7.17 -18.23
N PRO A 62 5.39 6.19 -18.97
CA PRO A 62 3.95 6.09 -19.12
C PRO A 62 3.23 6.12 -17.75
N PRO A 63 2.08 6.81 -17.61
CA PRO A 63 1.50 7.06 -16.29
C PRO A 63 1.15 5.80 -15.48
N TRP A 64 0.83 4.70 -16.17
CA TRP A 64 0.61 3.39 -15.52
C TRP A 64 1.89 2.74 -15.02
N VAL A 65 2.98 2.89 -15.78
CA VAL A 65 4.32 2.44 -15.35
C VAL A 65 4.73 3.23 -14.12
N MET A 66 4.56 4.56 -14.13
CA MET A 66 4.83 5.38 -12.94
C MET A 66 4.01 4.93 -11.73
N ALA A 67 2.71 4.65 -11.91
CA ALA A 67 1.85 4.24 -10.81
C ALA A 67 2.32 2.93 -10.14
N VAL A 68 2.58 1.90 -10.93
CA VAL A 68 3.01 0.59 -10.42
C VAL A 68 4.45 0.66 -9.90
N MET A 69 5.36 1.30 -10.62
CA MET A 69 6.77 1.39 -10.22
C MET A 69 6.94 2.21 -8.94
N THR A 70 6.15 3.26 -8.71
CA THR A 70 6.16 3.99 -7.43
C THR A 70 5.81 3.07 -6.26
N ALA A 71 4.79 2.23 -6.39
CA ALA A 71 4.45 1.25 -5.35
C ALA A 71 5.58 0.22 -5.14
N LEU A 72 6.15 -0.31 -6.23
CA LEU A 72 7.26 -1.27 -6.17
C LEU A 72 8.51 -0.67 -5.50
N VAL A 73 8.89 0.56 -5.86
CA VAL A 73 10.08 1.23 -5.31
C VAL A 73 9.90 1.54 -3.83
N ILE A 74 8.72 2.01 -3.40
CA ILE A 74 8.44 2.23 -1.99
C ILE A 74 8.47 0.89 -1.23
N TRP A 75 7.90 -0.17 -1.82
CA TRP A 75 7.91 -1.48 -1.20
C TRP A 75 9.33 -2.05 -1.03
N ILE A 76 10.15 -2.07 -2.10
CA ILE A 76 11.54 -2.57 -2.04
C ILE A 76 12.40 -1.68 -1.14
N GLY A 77 12.23 -0.36 -1.20
CA GLY A 77 13.07 0.59 -0.47
C GLY A 77 12.76 0.70 1.02
N PHE A 78 11.52 0.43 1.43
CA PHE A 78 11.08 0.67 2.81
C PHE A 78 10.42 -0.56 3.45
N VAL A 79 9.38 -1.10 2.82
CA VAL A 79 8.52 -2.10 3.45
C VAL A 79 9.22 -3.47 3.55
N ALA A 80 9.76 -3.97 2.44
CA ALA A 80 10.42 -5.27 2.41
C ALA A 80 11.63 -5.34 3.37
N PRO A 81 12.56 -4.36 3.41
CA PRO A 81 13.66 -4.38 4.37
C PRO A 81 13.19 -4.34 5.83
N ALA A 82 12.20 -3.49 6.14
CA ALA A 82 11.65 -3.39 7.49
C ALA A 82 11.03 -4.71 7.96
N LEU A 83 10.28 -5.39 7.09
CA LEU A 83 9.69 -6.70 7.39
C LEU A 83 10.75 -7.80 7.49
N VAL A 84 11.69 -7.85 6.54
CA VAL A 84 12.77 -8.84 6.53
C VAL A 84 13.58 -8.73 7.82
N VAL A 85 14.07 -7.55 8.16
CA VAL A 85 14.87 -7.36 9.38
C VAL A 85 14.04 -7.72 10.62
N THR A 86 12.83 -7.17 10.74
CA THR A 86 12.00 -7.35 11.96
C THR A 86 11.59 -8.82 12.17
N LEU A 87 11.11 -9.50 11.13
CA LEU A 87 10.62 -10.86 11.25
C LEU A 87 11.76 -11.87 11.41
N ARG A 88 12.93 -11.60 10.80
CA ARG A 88 14.14 -12.42 11.01
C ARG A 88 14.72 -12.24 12.41
N HIS A 89 14.66 -11.05 13.00
CA HIS A 89 15.02 -10.84 14.41
C HIS A 89 14.08 -11.55 15.39
N ARG A 90 12.87 -11.92 14.95
CA ARG A 90 11.91 -12.74 15.72
C ARG A 90 11.98 -14.23 15.36
N ASP A 91 13.08 -14.66 14.72
CA ASP A 91 13.34 -16.04 14.31
C ASP A 91 12.27 -16.70 13.40
N LEU A 92 11.47 -15.89 12.69
CA LEU A 92 10.48 -16.41 11.75
C LEU A 92 11.16 -16.90 10.46
N GLY A 93 10.72 -18.05 9.96
CA GLY A 93 11.27 -18.66 8.75
C GLY A 93 11.06 -17.79 7.50
N TRP A 94 11.96 -17.91 6.52
CA TRP A 94 11.93 -17.14 5.26
C TRP A 94 10.60 -17.23 4.50
N ARG A 95 9.89 -18.36 4.62
CA ARG A 95 8.55 -18.50 4.05
C ARG A 95 7.57 -17.49 4.66
N ALA A 96 7.57 -17.31 5.98
CA ALA A 96 6.71 -16.33 6.64
C ALA A 96 7.07 -14.90 6.22
N VAL A 97 8.38 -14.60 6.17
CA VAL A 97 8.87 -13.30 5.68
C VAL A 97 8.38 -13.01 4.26
N GLY A 98 8.51 -13.98 3.35
CA GLY A 98 8.07 -13.84 1.97
C GLY A 98 6.55 -13.66 1.83
N VAL A 99 5.76 -14.34 2.66
CA VAL A 99 4.30 -14.18 2.69
C VAL A 99 3.92 -12.77 3.15
N GLU A 100 4.46 -12.28 4.25
CA GLU A 100 4.16 -10.93 4.76
C GLU A 100 4.63 -9.82 3.80
N ALA A 101 5.84 -9.97 3.26
CA ALA A 101 6.37 -9.01 2.29
C ALA A 101 5.54 -9.01 0.99
N GLY A 102 5.20 -10.20 0.47
CA GLY A 102 4.37 -10.35 -0.73
C GLY A 102 2.94 -9.83 -0.54
N TYR A 103 2.37 -10.01 0.64
CA TYR A 103 1.08 -9.43 1.00
C TYR A 103 1.09 -7.90 0.86
N TRP A 104 2.04 -7.23 1.51
CA TRP A 104 2.13 -5.77 1.45
C TRP A 104 2.40 -5.27 0.02
N LEU A 105 3.19 -6.01 -0.76
CA LEU A 105 3.39 -5.71 -2.17
C LEU A 105 2.07 -5.71 -2.94
N ALA A 106 1.29 -6.79 -2.79
CA ALA A 106 0.01 -6.94 -3.47
C ALA A 106 -0.96 -5.82 -3.08
N VAL A 107 -1.08 -5.50 -1.78
CA VAL A 107 -1.92 -4.40 -1.29
C VAL A 107 -1.49 -3.06 -1.88
N MET A 108 -0.19 -2.73 -1.84
CA MET A 108 0.30 -1.45 -2.37
C MET A 108 0.08 -1.31 -3.87
N VAL A 109 0.21 -2.40 -4.64
CA VAL A 109 -0.09 -2.40 -6.08
C VAL A 109 -1.59 -2.18 -6.31
N VAL A 110 -2.46 -2.87 -5.57
CA VAL A 110 -3.92 -2.67 -5.65
C VAL A 110 -4.28 -1.21 -5.34
N GLN A 111 -3.73 -0.65 -4.27
CA GLN A 111 -3.95 0.74 -3.88
C GLN A 111 -3.49 1.71 -4.99
N ALA A 112 -2.30 1.52 -5.53
CA ALA A 112 -1.79 2.37 -6.62
C ALA A 112 -2.66 2.31 -7.88
N VAL A 113 -3.15 1.12 -8.24
CA VAL A 113 -4.10 0.95 -9.35
C VAL A 113 -5.39 1.70 -9.08
N VAL A 114 -5.98 1.56 -7.89
CA VAL A 114 -7.23 2.26 -7.54
C VAL A 114 -7.05 3.78 -7.57
N LEU A 115 -5.98 4.30 -6.95
CA LEU A 115 -5.67 5.73 -6.97
C LEU A 115 -5.48 6.24 -8.40
N LYS A 116 -4.85 5.43 -9.27
CA LYS A 116 -4.66 5.78 -10.68
C LYS A 116 -5.97 5.81 -11.46
N LEU A 117 -6.88 4.87 -11.20
CA LEU A 117 -8.18 4.78 -11.87
C LEU A 117 -9.13 5.89 -11.44
N VAL A 118 -9.18 6.20 -10.14
CA VAL A 118 -10.05 7.24 -9.60
C VAL A 118 -9.52 8.64 -9.95
N GLY A 119 -8.20 8.78 -10.02
CA GLY A 119 -7.54 10.06 -10.24
C GLY A 119 -7.27 10.81 -8.93
N LEU A 120 -6.27 11.69 -8.99
CA LEU A 120 -5.81 12.47 -7.86
C LEU A 120 -5.77 13.95 -8.21
N VAL A 121 -6.12 14.78 -7.23
CA VAL A 121 -6.10 16.24 -7.33
C VAL A 121 -4.83 16.76 -6.65
N PRO A 122 -3.95 17.48 -7.36
CA PRO A 122 -2.77 18.09 -6.76
C PRO A 122 -3.19 19.23 -5.81
N PRO A 123 -2.38 19.54 -4.78
CA PRO A 123 -2.64 20.68 -3.90
C PRO A 123 -2.55 22.01 -4.70
N PRO A 124 -3.36 23.02 -4.34
CA PRO A 124 -3.22 24.36 -4.91
C PRO A 124 -1.85 24.95 -4.57
N VAL A 125 -1.29 25.70 -5.52
CA VAL A 125 -0.01 26.42 -5.40
C VAL A 125 -0.16 27.77 -4.74
#